data_AF-A0A5P0YSM5-F1
#
_entry.id   AF-A0A5P0YSM5-F1
#
_cell.length_a   1.000
_cell.length_b   1.000
_cell.length_c   1.000
_cell.angle_alpha   90.00
_cell.angle_beta   90.00
_cell.angle_gamma   90.00
#
_symmetry.space_group_name_H-M   'P 1'
#
loop_
_entity.id
_entity.type
_entity.pdbx_description
1 polymer ?
#
loop_
_entity_poly.entity_id
_entity_poly.type
_entity_poly.pdbx_seq_one_letter_code
_entity_poly.pdbx_strand_id
1 'polypeptide(L)'
;MSASVDRPTSLPGGPAAGPAGHSVGSARLPVRCSGAHGGCRPPGRQRRTGGPSARLPLRAGPAVGREESLSLTRARHELGLTPMAFRLCLDLGELRALTCGPGGRRRVPVAQVRRLCQEEGHPDALRGRLRLVGAAEGAELLGVGPSRFRRLARAGCLSPVRFGVNRYRRLVWHYLARDLTRFAVQQAALLHGALPGAMRVALRQGEDWRPRLWRGRRVGQLLRDSADPWESAAVYAAVLDEWTLREAVPDEDERRRLAALRPVLAPRPVSAVLAGCCHDPLKAEGGEETRWYRLGLTMALDTARCRPAGSAHRRLRAGRRPSP
;
A
#
# COMPACT_ATOMS: atom_id res chain seq x y z
N MET A 1 -41.49 41.88 59.10
CA MET A 1 -41.87 41.18 60.34
C MET A 1 -41.40 39.75 60.23
N SER A 2 -40.55 39.39 61.18
CA SER A 2 -39.98 38.11 61.63
C SER A 2 -40.37 36.77 60.99
N ALA A 3 -39.31 36.09 60.53
CA ALA A 3 -38.87 34.69 60.70
C ALA A 3 -39.73 33.62 61.43
N SER A 4 -39.72 32.39 60.87
CA SER A 4 -39.27 31.11 61.51
C SER A 4 -39.46 29.95 60.50
N VAL A 5 -38.42 29.24 60.02
CA VAL A 5 -37.72 28.05 60.60
C VAL A 5 -38.68 26.84 60.68
N ASP A 6 -38.52 25.74 59.91
CA ASP A 6 -37.52 24.68 60.16
C ASP A 6 -37.19 23.77 58.95
N ARG A 7 -35.98 23.19 59.01
CA ARG A 7 -35.39 22.08 58.21
C ARG A 7 -35.40 20.80 59.11
N PRO A 8 -34.73 19.67 58.79
CA PRO A 8 -34.56 18.90 57.54
C PRO A 8 -34.84 17.38 57.74
N THR A 9 -34.87 16.57 56.69
CA THR A 9 -34.57 15.12 56.83
C THR A 9 -33.87 14.53 55.60
N SER A 10 -32.61 14.16 55.84
CA SER A 10 -31.69 13.15 55.31
C SER A 10 -31.97 12.35 54.01
N LEU A 11 -30.88 12.28 53.21
CA LEU A 11 -30.53 11.22 52.25
C LEU A 11 -30.30 9.85 52.95
N PRO A 12 -30.42 8.70 52.24
CA PRO A 12 -29.26 8.10 51.54
C PRO A 12 -29.66 7.52 50.16
N GLY A 13 -28.82 7.54 49.13
CA GLY A 13 -27.78 6.53 48.88
C GLY A 13 -28.02 5.86 47.51
N GLY A 14 -27.09 6.00 46.56
CA GLY A 14 -27.11 5.28 45.27
C GLY A 14 -26.84 3.78 45.42
N PRO A 15 -26.99 2.97 44.34
CA PRO A 15 -25.83 2.81 43.46
C PRO A 15 -26.12 2.63 41.94
N ALA A 16 -25.14 3.10 41.16
CA ALA A 16 -24.57 2.52 39.95
C ALA A 16 -25.49 1.79 38.94
N ALA A 17 -25.91 2.51 37.89
CA ALA A 17 -26.23 1.91 36.60
C ALA A 17 -24.98 1.98 35.69
N GLY A 18 -24.34 0.83 35.49
CA GLY A 18 -23.28 0.69 34.48
C GLY A 18 -23.87 0.73 33.06
N PRO A 19 -23.18 1.31 32.06
CA PRO A 19 -23.65 1.21 30.68
C PRO A 19 -23.37 -0.20 30.16
N ALA A 20 -24.47 -0.91 29.86
CA ALA A 20 -24.48 -2.17 29.15
C ALA A 20 -23.69 -2.05 27.84
N GLY A 21 -22.57 -2.76 27.77
CA GLY A 21 -21.79 -2.98 26.56
C GLY A 21 -22.64 -3.69 25.51
N HIS A 22 -23.20 -2.93 24.58
CA HIS A 22 -23.80 -3.49 23.39
C HIS A 22 -22.67 -3.82 22.42
N SER A 23 -22.27 -5.08 22.39
CA SER A 23 -21.43 -5.62 21.33
C SER A 23 -22.21 -5.57 20.02
N VAL A 24 -22.05 -4.50 19.25
CA VAL A 24 -22.54 -4.47 17.87
C VAL A 24 -21.62 -5.38 17.07
N GLY A 25 -22.12 -6.58 16.79
CA GLY A 25 -21.49 -7.56 15.93
C GLY A 25 -21.06 -6.90 14.62
N SER A 26 -19.77 -6.97 14.35
CA SER A 26 -19.15 -6.52 13.11
C SER A 26 -19.82 -7.23 11.93
N ALA A 27 -20.73 -6.53 11.26
CA ALA A 27 -21.32 -6.98 10.01
C ALA A 27 -20.21 -7.00 8.96
N ARG A 28 -19.66 -8.20 8.73
CA ARG A 28 -18.70 -8.50 7.68
C ARG A 28 -19.32 -8.14 6.33
N LEU A 29 -18.92 -6.99 5.78
CA LEU A 29 -19.06 -6.73 4.36
C LEU A 29 -18.16 -7.73 3.60
N PRO A 30 -18.66 -8.43 2.58
CA PRO A 30 -17.84 -9.33 1.79
C PRO A 30 -16.97 -8.49 0.85
N VAL A 31 -15.84 -7.99 1.34
CA VAL A 31 -14.78 -7.53 0.46
C VAL A 31 -14.09 -8.78 -0.08
N ARG A 32 -14.58 -9.27 -1.23
CA ARG A 32 -13.83 -10.24 -2.02
C ARG A 32 -12.56 -9.55 -2.52
N CYS A 33 -11.48 -9.74 -1.77
CA CYS A 33 -10.14 -9.59 -2.29
C CYS A 33 -9.98 -10.62 -3.41
N SER A 34 -10.15 -10.19 -4.67
CA SER A 34 -9.79 -10.99 -5.84
C SER A 34 -8.26 -11.05 -5.93
N GLY A 35 -7.66 -11.88 -5.08
CA GLY A 35 -6.30 -12.37 -5.20
C GLY A 35 -6.36 -13.80 -5.74
N ALA A 36 -5.91 -13.99 -6.97
CA ALA A 36 -5.76 -15.30 -7.58
C ALA A 36 -4.71 -16.11 -6.80
N HIS A 37 -5.16 -17.07 -5.99
CA HIS A 37 -4.33 -18.11 -5.40
C HIS A 37 -4.72 -19.44 -6.03
N GLY A 38 -3.88 -19.91 -6.96
CA GLY A 38 -3.93 -21.28 -7.46
C GLY A 38 -3.67 -22.25 -6.31
N GLY A 39 -4.61 -23.15 -6.08
CA GLY A 39 -4.50 -24.20 -5.08
C GLY A 39 -3.44 -25.22 -5.45
N CYS A 40 -2.42 -25.36 -4.62
CA CYS A 40 -1.55 -26.54 -4.63
C CYS A 40 -2.23 -27.64 -3.80
N ARG A 41 -2.78 -28.63 -4.50
CA ARG A 41 -3.15 -29.95 -3.97
C ARG A 41 -1.87 -30.70 -3.59
N PRO A 42 -1.81 -31.45 -2.47
CA PRO A 42 -0.68 -32.32 -2.17
C PRO A 42 -0.81 -33.62 -2.97
N PRO A 43 0.25 -34.15 -3.61
CA PRO A 43 0.23 -35.51 -4.13
C PRO A 43 0.61 -36.51 -3.04
N GLY A 44 -0.12 -37.63 -3.05
CA GLY A 44 0.06 -38.76 -2.15
C GLY A 44 1.38 -39.51 -2.33
N ARG A 45 1.76 -40.20 -1.26
CA ARG A 45 2.90 -41.12 -1.17
C ARG A 45 2.87 -42.18 -2.27
N GLN A 46 3.96 -42.32 -3.01
CA GLN A 46 4.36 -43.59 -3.59
C GLN A 46 5.84 -43.87 -3.27
N ARG A 47 6.08 -45.06 -2.70
CA ARG A 47 7.39 -45.66 -2.48
C ARG A 47 7.94 -46.13 -3.82
N ARG A 48 9.20 -45.79 -4.16
CA ARG A 48 10.03 -46.61 -5.07
C ARG A 48 11.52 -46.55 -4.69
N THR A 49 11.99 -47.74 -4.31
CA THR A 49 13.29 -48.40 -4.50
C THR A 49 14.42 -47.65 -5.21
N GLY A 50 15.63 -47.79 -4.66
CA GLY A 50 16.86 -47.14 -5.09
C GLY A 50 17.61 -47.77 -6.27
N GLY A 51 18.64 -47.04 -6.69
CA GLY A 51 19.70 -47.38 -7.63
C GLY A 51 20.57 -46.14 -7.89
N PRO A 52 21.91 -46.22 -7.85
CA PRO A 52 22.78 -45.05 -7.91
C PRO A 52 23.02 -44.65 -9.36
N SER A 53 22.58 -43.46 -9.76
CA SER A 53 22.85 -42.94 -11.11
C SER A 53 23.75 -41.71 -11.05
N ALA A 54 24.79 -41.77 -11.88
CA ALA A 54 25.96 -40.92 -11.91
C ALA A 54 25.62 -39.43 -12.06
N ARG A 55 26.38 -38.60 -11.33
CA ARG A 55 26.31 -37.14 -11.41
C ARG A 55 26.88 -36.67 -12.75
N LEU A 56 26.01 -36.36 -13.70
CA LEU A 56 26.35 -35.48 -14.81
C LEU A 56 26.46 -34.05 -14.27
N PRO A 57 27.51 -33.28 -14.64
CA PRO A 57 27.59 -31.89 -14.24
C PRO A 57 26.44 -31.12 -14.88
N LEU A 58 25.65 -30.44 -14.04
CA LEU A 58 24.68 -29.44 -14.50
C LEU A 58 25.46 -28.44 -15.35
N ARG A 59 25.23 -28.45 -16.66
CA ARG A 59 25.66 -27.38 -17.56
C ARG A 59 25.23 -26.06 -16.92
N ALA A 60 26.21 -25.24 -16.57
CA ALA A 60 25.98 -23.84 -16.23
C ALA A 60 25.14 -23.24 -17.36
N GLY A 61 23.92 -22.81 -17.02
CA GLY A 61 23.09 -22.03 -17.94
C GLY A 61 23.89 -20.81 -18.43
N PRO A 62 23.66 -20.35 -19.66
CA PRO A 62 24.43 -19.26 -20.23
C PRO A 62 24.37 -18.06 -19.28
N ALA A 63 25.54 -17.49 -19.00
CA ALA A 63 25.66 -16.27 -18.21
C ALA A 63 24.70 -15.22 -18.79
N VAL A 64 23.66 -14.88 -18.02
CA VAL A 64 22.72 -13.81 -18.35
C VAL A 64 23.56 -12.58 -18.65
N GLY A 65 23.57 -12.16 -19.92
CA GLY A 65 24.34 -11.00 -20.36
C GLY A 65 24.05 -9.82 -19.44
N ARG A 66 25.08 -9.00 -19.18
CA ARG A 66 24.95 -7.70 -18.49
C ARG A 66 23.65 -7.03 -18.96
N GLU A 67 22.61 -7.02 -18.13
CA GLU A 67 21.37 -6.36 -18.48
C GLU A 67 21.68 -4.87 -18.66
N GLU A 68 21.67 -4.44 -19.92
CA GLU A 68 21.83 -3.04 -20.25
C GLU A 68 20.71 -2.28 -19.54
N SER A 69 21.08 -1.30 -18.72
CA SER A 69 20.15 -0.58 -17.86
C SER A 69 20.33 0.92 -18.02
N LEU A 70 19.21 1.62 -18.17
CA LEU A 70 19.16 3.06 -18.36
C LEU A 70 19.03 3.79 -17.02
N SER A 71 19.52 5.02 -16.98
CA SER A 71 19.18 5.94 -15.90
C SER A 71 17.68 6.26 -15.94
N LEU A 72 17.10 6.62 -14.80
CA LEU A 72 15.68 7.02 -14.73
C LEU A 72 15.36 8.17 -15.68
N THR A 73 16.26 9.14 -15.79
CA THR A 73 16.12 10.28 -16.70
C THR A 73 16.07 9.82 -18.15
N ARG A 74 17.00 8.95 -18.57
CA ARG A 74 17.03 8.45 -19.95
C ARG A 74 15.80 7.61 -20.29
N ALA A 75 15.42 6.69 -19.41
CA ALA A 75 14.20 5.88 -19.58
C ALA A 75 12.93 6.74 -19.71
N ARG A 76 12.81 7.81 -18.91
CA ARG A 76 11.70 8.76 -19.03
C ARG A 76 11.64 9.43 -20.40
N HIS A 77 12.79 9.90 -20.90
CA HIS A 77 12.88 10.54 -22.20
C HIS A 77 12.54 9.58 -23.34
N GLU A 78 13.04 8.34 -23.29
CA GLU A 78 12.73 7.32 -24.30
C GLU A 78 11.25 6.92 -24.31
N LEU A 79 10.60 6.89 -23.14
CA LEU A 79 9.15 6.64 -23.05
C LEU A 79 8.28 7.87 -23.40
N GLY A 80 8.88 9.03 -23.67
CA GLY A 80 8.12 10.26 -23.97
C GLY A 80 7.19 10.71 -22.83
N LEU A 81 7.55 10.43 -21.57
CA LEU A 81 6.71 10.71 -20.39
C LEU A 81 7.13 11.99 -19.65
N THR A 82 6.12 12.68 -19.10
CA THR A 82 6.37 13.75 -18.11
C THR A 82 6.95 13.15 -16.83
N PRO A 83 7.66 13.93 -15.99
CA PRO A 83 8.19 13.44 -14.71
C PRO A 83 7.11 12.81 -13.82
N MET A 84 5.92 13.41 -13.79
CA MET A 84 4.78 12.89 -13.02
C MET A 84 4.27 11.56 -13.59
N ALA A 85 4.07 11.47 -14.91
CA ALA A 85 3.61 10.23 -15.55
C ALA A 85 4.64 9.10 -15.39
N PHE A 86 5.94 9.39 -15.50
CA PHE A 86 6.99 8.40 -15.27
C PHE A 86 7.02 7.91 -13.82
N ARG A 87 6.85 8.82 -12.84
CA ARG A 87 6.72 8.43 -11.43
C ARG A 87 5.51 7.52 -11.21
N LEU A 88 4.37 7.83 -11.85
CA LEU A 88 3.19 6.97 -11.83
C LEU A 88 3.41 5.62 -12.48
N CYS A 89 4.16 5.56 -13.58
CA CYS A 89 4.52 4.33 -14.27
C CYS A 89 5.28 3.37 -13.33
N LEU A 90 6.26 3.91 -12.60
CA LEU A 90 6.94 3.17 -11.52
C LEU A 90 5.97 2.83 -10.38
N ASP A 91 5.14 3.78 -9.95
CA ASP A 91 4.26 3.58 -8.80
C ASP A 91 3.18 2.51 -9.05
N LEU A 92 2.76 2.34 -10.30
CA LEU A 92 1.79 1.34 -10.71
C LEU A 92 2.42 0.00 -11.07
N GLY A 93 3.75 -0.08 -11.15
CA GLY A 93 4.48 -1.28 -11.55
C GLY A 93 4.42 -1.58 -13.04
N GLU A 94 4.00 -0.62 -13.86
CA GLU A 94 4.08 -0.71 -15.33
C GLU A 94 5.56 -0.75 -15.79
N LEU A 95 6.44 -0.14 -14.99
CA LEU A 95 7.89 -0.16 -15.15
C LEU A 95 8.54 -0.52 -13.81
N ARG A 96 9.51 -1.44 -13.81
CA ARG A 96 10.24 -1.81 -12.59
C ARG A 96 11.67 -1.26 -12.64
N ALA A 97 12.00 -0.42 -11.68
CA ALA A 97 13.37 0.02 -11.49
C ALA A 97 14.12 -0.93 -10.56
N LEU A 98 15.33 -1.31 -10.97
CA LEU A 98 16.27 -2.12 -10.20
C LEU A 98 17.28 -1.21 -9.49
N THR A 99 17.75 -1.67 -8.33
CA THR A 99 18.84 -1.01 -7.62
C THR A 99 20.17 -1.53 -8.18
N CYS A 100 21.00 -0.65 -8.73
CA CYS A 100 22.25 -1.01 -9.39
C CYS A 100 23.46 -0.35 -8.73
N GLY A 101 24.47 -1.18 -8.42
CA GLY A 101 25.79 -0.74 -7.95
C GLY A 101 25.86 -0.25 -6.49
N PRO A 102 27.07 -0.01 -5.98
CA PRO A 102 27.27 0.60 -4.67
C PRO A 102 26.70 2.03 -4.67
N GLY A 103 25.85 2.34 -3.69
CA GLY A 103 25.13 3.62 -3.62
C GLY A 103 23.68 3.58 -4.08
N GLY A 104 23.14 2.40 -4.42
CA GLY A 104 21.70 2.19 -4.52
C GLY A 104 20.99 2.95 -5.66
N ARG A 105 21.72 3.29 -6.72
CA ARG A 105 21.15 4.07 -7.83
C ARG A 105 20.11 3.23 -8.57
N ARG A 106 18.88 3.76 -8.66
CA ARG A 106 17.80 3.11 -9.41
C ARG A 106 18.01 3.24 -10.91
N ARG A 107 17.94 2.11 -11.62
CA ARG A 107 18.02 2.02 -13.08
C ARG A 107 16.88 1.17 -13.62
N VAL A 108 16.58 1.35 -14.90
CA VAL A 108 15.50 0.61 -15.58
C VAL A 108 16.13 -0.31 -16.63
N PRO A 109 15.75 -1.59 -16.71
CA PRO A 109 16.23 -2.47 -17.78
C PRO A 109 15.83 -1.94 -19.17
N VAL A 110 16.77 -1.88 -20.10
CA VAL A 110 16.53 -1.45 -21.49
C VAL A 110 15.41 -2.28 -22.13
N ALA A 111 15.36 -3.58 -21.86
CA ALA A 111 14.34 -4.47 -22.38
C ALA A 111 12.91 -4.05 -21.99
N GLN A 112 12.70 -3.53 -20.77
CA GLN A 112 11.38 -3.05 -20.35
C GLN A 112 10.99 -1.77 -21.09
N VAL A 113 11.94 -0.86 -21.28
CA VAL A 113 11.71 0.39 -22.03
C VAL A 113 11.38 0.07 -23.48
N ARG A 114 12.20 -0.77 -24.14
CA ARG A 114 11.95 -1.19 -25.53
C ARG A 114 10.59 -1.86 -25.69
N ARG A 115 10.21 -2.77 -24.80
CA ARG A 115 8.88 -3.39 -24.80
C ARG A 115 7.78 -2.34 -24.80
N LEU A 116 7.83 -1.38 -23.87
CA LEU A 116 6.80 -0.33 -23.78
C LEU A 116 6.80 0.62 -24.97
N CYS A 117 7.95 0.88 -25.59
CA CYS A 117 8.07 1.68 -26.81
C CYS A 117 7.53 0.94 -28.05
N GLN A 118 7.59 -0.39 -28.06
CA GLN A 118 7.09 -1.25 -29.15
C GLN A 118 5.61 -1.60 -29.02
N GLU A 119 4.96 -1.24 -27.91
CA GLU A 119 3.51 -1.43 -27.76
C GLU A 119 2.75 -0.58 -28.78
N GLU A 120 1.70 -1.16 -29.36
CA GLU A 120 0.82 -0.46 -30.28
C GLU A 120 0.18 0.77 -29.62
N GLY A 121 0.16 1.88 -30.34
CA GLY A 121 -0.34 3.15 -29.82
C GLY A 121 0.60 3.84 -28.82
N HIS A 122 1.86 3.44 -28.71
CA HIS A 122 2.86 4.20 -27.94
C HIS A 122 3.04 5.62 -28.52
N PRO A 123 3.14 6.68 -27.68
CA PRO A 123 3.09 6.68 -26.21
C PRO A 123 1.68 6.82 -25.60
N ASP A 124 0.66 7.06 -26.41
CA ASP A 124 -0.67 7.47 -25.93
C ASP A 124 -1.43 6.32 -25.25
N ALA A 125 -1.24 5.07 -25.67
CA ALA A 125 -1.75 3.90 -24.97
C ALA A 125 -1.21 3.82 -23.53
N LEU A 126 0.10 4.04 -23.34
CA LEU A 126 0.72 4.09 -22.02
C LEU A 126 0.22 5.30 -21.22
N ARG A 127 0.06 6.47 -21.84
CA ARG A 127 -0.52 7.65 -21.16
C ARG A 127 -1.96 7.41 -20.73
N GLY A 128 -2.77 6.74 -21.55
CA GLY A 128 -4.12 6.31 -21.20
C GLY A 128 -4.16 5.38 -20.00
N ARG A 129 -3.20 4.44 -19.92
CA ARG A 129 -3.01 3.56 -18.75
C ARG A 129 -2.68 4.35 -17.47
N LEU A 130 -1.98 5.48 -17.59
CA LEU A 130 -1.53 6.32 -16.47
C LEU A 130 -2.48 7.49 -16.17
N ARG A 131 -3.56 7.64 -16.94
CA ARG A 131 -4.49 8.78 -16.86
C ARG A 131 -5.15 8.83 -15.47
N LEU A 132 -4.79 9.86 -14.72
CA LEU A 132 -5.41 10.19 -13.45
C LEU A 132 -6.55 11.16 -13.65
N VAL A 133 -7.64 10.95 -12.91
CA VAL A 133 -8.83 11.80 -12.94
C VAL A 133 -9.23 12.20 -11.53
N GLY A 134 -9.75 13.43 -11.42
CA GLY A 134 -10.35 13.94 -10.19
C GLY A 134 -11.78 13.43 -9.99
N ALA A 135 -12.44 13.91 -8.94
CA ALA A 135 -13.80 13.48 -8.63
C ALA A 135 -14.88 13.94 -9.63
N ALA A 136 -14.70 15.10 -10.28
CA ALA A 136 -15.64 15.62 -11.27
C ALA A 136 -15.57 14.80 -12.56
N GLU A 137 -14.40 14.76 -13.18
CA GLU A 137 -14.12 13.96 -14.38
C GLU A 137 -14.37 12.46 -14.15
N GLY A 138 -14.05 11.94 -12.96
CA GLY A 138 -14.37 10.55 -12.60
C GLY A 138 -15.87 10.26 -12.52
N ALA A 139 -16.68 11.25 -12.14
CA ALA A 139 -18.14 11.13 -12.15
C ALA A 139 -18.71 11.10 -13.57
N GLU A 140 -18.17 11.96 -14.44
CA GLU A 140 -18.51 11.99 -15.87
C GLU A 140 -18.16 10.67 -16.56
N LEU A 141 -16.96 10.13 -16.33
CA LEU A 141 -16.56 8.82 -16.87
C LEU A 141 -17.45 7.66 -16.45
N LEU A 142 -18.06 7.76 -15.27
CA LEU A 142 -18.98 6.74 -14.76
C LEU A 142 -20.44 7.01 -15.15
N GLY A 143 -20.76 8.14 -15.79
CA GLY A 143 -22.13 8.54 -16.08
C GLY A 143 -22.97 8.79 -14.82
N VAL A 144 -22.36 9.29 -13.74
CA VAL A 144 -23.05 9.53 -12.46
C VAL A 144 -22.88 10.96 -11.97
N GLY A 145 -23.79 11.43 -11.13
CA GLY A 145 -23.63 12.75 -10.48
C GLY A 145 -22.47 12.78 -9.47
N PRO A 146 -21.84 13.95 -9.22
CA PRO A 146 -20.69 14.08 -8.32
C PRO A 146 -20.93 13.56 -6.89
N SER A 147 -22.15 13.75 -6.36
CA SER A 147 -22.54 13.24 -5.04
C SER A 147 -22.57 11.72 -4.99
N ARG A 148 -22.94 11.05 -6.09
CA ARG A 148 -22.90 9.59 -6.17
C ARG A 148 -21.46 9.09 -6.25
N PHE A 149 -20.63 9.70 -7.10
CA PHE A 149 -19.21 9.38 -7.19
C PHE A 149 -18.53 9.44 -5.82
N ARG A 150 -18.74 10.53 -5.08
CA ARG A 150 -18.17 10.69 -3.72
C ARG A 150 -18.63 9.59 -2.76
N ARG A 151 -19.91 9.20 -2.80
CA ARG A 151 -20.42 8.10 -1.96
C ARG A 151 -19.78 6.76 -2.31
N LEU A 152 -19.65 6.44 -3.61
CA LEU A 152 -18.99 5.21 -4.06
C LEU A 152 -17.51 5.19 -3.64
N ALA A 153 -16.80 6.30 -3.81
CA ALA A 153 -15.42 6.41 -3.39
C ALA A 153 -15.25 6.24 -1.87
N ARG A 154 -16.08 6.94 -1.07
CA ARG A 154 -16.06 6.82 0.40
C ARG A 154 -16.46 5.44 0.89
N ALA A 155 -17.37 4.75 0.19
CA ALA A 155 -17.77 3.38 0.50
C ALA A 155 -16.71 2.33 0.11
N GLY A 156 -15.57 2.75 -0.46
CA GLY A 156 -14.48 1.85 -0.82
C GLY A 156 -14.69 1.11 -2.15
N CYS A 157 -15.65 1.52 -2.97
CA CYS A 157 -15.85 0.94 -4.30
C CYS A 157 -14.74 1.35 -5.28
N LEU A 158 -14.12 2.52 -5.05
CA LEU A 158 -13.11 3.11 -5.91
C LEU A 158 -11.82 3.30 -5.09
N SER A 159 -10.70 2.74 -5.55
CA SER A 159 -9.40 2.88 -4.89
C SER A 159 -8.65 4.10 -5.44
N PRO A 160 -8.36 5.12 -4.62
CA PRO A 160 -7.50 6.20 -5.06
C PRO A 160 -6.05 5.71 -5.26
N VAL A 161 -5.33 6.39 -6.14
CA VAL A 161 -3.92 6.10 -6.45
C VAL A 161 -3.00 7.18 -5.93
N ARG A 162 -3.46 8.43 -5.97
CA ARG A 162 -2.76 9.58 -5.39
C ARG A 162 -3.74 10.48 -4.67
N PHE A 163 -3.20 11.29 -3.79
CA PHE A 163 -3.88 12.48 -3.31
C PHE A 163 -2.98 13.70 -3.51
N GLY A 164 -3.62 14.87 -3.53
CA GLY A 164 -2.97 16.16 -3.42
C GLY A 164 -3.75 17.02 -2.44
N VAL A 165 -3.23 18.20 -2.16
CA VAL A 165 -3.95 19.23 -1.41
C VAL A 165 -4.20 20.38 -2.37
N ASN A 166 -5.45 20.80 -2.51
CA ASN A 166 -5.80 21.89 -3.42
C ASN A 166 -5.42 23.27 -2.82
N ARG A 167 -5.58 24.33 -3.61
CA ARG A 167 -5.36 25.72 -3.17
C ARG A 167 -6.16 26.12 -1.93
N TYR A 168 -7.29 25.45 -1.71
CA TYR A 168 -8.18 25.64 -0.56
C TYR A 168 -7.83 24.73 0.63
N ARG A 169 -6.64 24.10 0.61
CA ARG A 169 -6.14 23.22 1.67
C ARG A 169 -7.04 22.01 1.95
N ARG A 170 -7.80 21.56 0.94
CA ARG A 170 -8.61 20.33 1.00
C ARG A 170 -7.88 19.19 0.31
N LEU A 171 -7.98 18.01 0.91
CA LEU A 171 -7.47 16.76 0.34
C LEU A 171 -8.27 16.40 -0.92
N VAL A 172 -7.58 16.22 -2.04
CA VAL A 172 -8.16 15.82 -3.33
C VAL A 172 -7.59 14.48 -3.75
N TRP A 173 -8.47 13.51 -3.94
CA TRP A 173 -8.16 12.16 -4.38
C TRP A 173 -8.16 12.06 -5.90
N HIS A 174 -7.20 11.31 -6.43
CA HIS A 174 -7.07 11.00 -7.85
C HIS A 174 -7.21 9.50 -8.08
N TYR A 175 -7.96 9.14 -9.11
CA TYR A 175 -8.28 7.77 -9.48
C TYR A 175 -7.72 7.48 -10.88
N LEU A 176 -7.44 6.23 -11.18
CA LEU A 176 -7.08 5.85 -12.55
C LEU A 176 -8.34 5.75 -13.40
N ALA A 177 -8.34 6.41 -14.56
CA ALA A 177 -9.47 6.34 -15.50
C ALA A 177 -9.81 4.89 -15.85
N ARG A 178 -8.79 4.06 -16.13
CA ARG A 178 -8.97 2.63 -16.43
C ARG A 178 -9.63 1.83 -15.29
N ASP A 179 -9.32 2.16 -14.03
CA ASP A 179 -9.88 1.47 -12.87
C ASP A 179 -11.38 1.84 -12.75
N LEU A 180 -11.74 3.09 -13.05
CA LEU A 180 -13.13 3.55 -13.09
C LEU A 180 -13.92 2.90 -14.23
N THR A 181 -13.37 2.88 -15.46
CA THR A 181 -14.04 2.24 -16.59
C THR A 181 -14.24 0.74 -16.35
N ARG A 182 -13.23 0.06 -15.79
CA ARG A 182 -13.38 -1.35 -15.38
C ARG A 182 -14.47 -1.52 -14.32
N PHE A 183 -14.51 -0.65 -13.31
CA PHE A 183 -15.56 -0.68 -12.29
C PHE A 183 -16.95 -0.50 -12.90
N ALA A 184 -17.11 0.42 -13.86
CA ALA A 184 -18.39 0.65 -14.53
C ALA A 184 -18.94 -0.61 -15.20
N VAL A 185 -18.07 -1.39 -15.85
CA VAL A 185 -18.42 -2.66 -16.49
C VAL A 185 -18.75 -3.73 -15.44
N GLN A 186 -17.93 -3.85 -14.39
CA GLN A 186 -18.04 -4.95 -13.43
C GLN A 186 -19.14 -4.75 -12.39
N GLN A 187 -19.50 -3.51 -12.09
CA GLN A 187 -20.38 -3.13 -10.99
C GLN A 187 -21.42 -2.08 -11.43
N ALA A 188 -21.96 -2.23 -12.64
CA ALA A 188 -22.95 -1.30 -13.21
C ALA A 188 -24.16 -1.05 -12.29
N ALA A 189 -24.60 -2.09 -11.56
CA ALA A 189 -25.69 -1.97 -10.58
C ALA A 189 -25.39 -0.98 -9.45
N LEU A 190 -24.12 -0.72 -9.12
CA LEU A 190 -23.73 0.28 -8.14
C LEU A 190 -23.64 1.70 -8.72
N LEU A 191 -23.71 1.86 -10.04
CA LEU A 191 -23.75 3.18 -10.70
C LEU A 191 -25.13 3.82 -10.67
N HIS A 192 -26.19 3.03 -10.53
CA HIS A 192 -27.57 3.51 -10.49
C HIS A 192 -28.35 2.89 -9.31
N GLY A 193 -29.50 3.44 -8.95
CA GLY A 193 -30.32 2.92 -7.85
C GLY A 193 -29.71 3.08 -6.44
N ALA A 194 -30.23 2.32 -5.47
CA ALA A 194 -29.84 2.44 -4.06
C ALA A 194 -28.54 1.70 -3.76
N LEU A 195 -27.64 2.32 -2.98
CA LEU A 195 -26.47 1.63 -2.45
C LEU A 195 -26.89 0.49 -1.49
N PRO A 196 -26.17 -0.63 -1.42
CA PRO A 196 -26.42 -1.69 -0.45
C PRO A 196 -26.55 -1.18 0.99
N GLY A 197 -27.43 -1.81 1.78
CA GLY A 197 -27.79 -1.34 3.13
C GLY A 197 -26.59 -1.09 4.05
N ALA A 198 -25.65 -2.03 4.09
CA ALA A 198 -24.44 -1.91 4.88
C ALA A 198 -23.55 -0.72 4.47
N MET A 199 -23.42 -0.44 3.16
CA MET A 199 -22.69 0.75 2.67
C MET A 199 -23.40 2.04 3.10
N ARG A 200 -24.74 2.08 3.06
CA ARG A 200 -25.50 3.25 3.51
C ARG A 200 -25.31 3.53 5.00
N VAL A 201 -25.29 2.48 5.83
CA VAL A 201 -25.06 2.60 7.28
C VAL A 201 -23.65 3.17 7.54
N ALA A 202 -22.62 2.57 6.94
CA ALA A 202 -21.24 3.03 7.10
C ALA A 202 -21.07 4.50 6.67
N LEU A 203 -21.62 4.88 5.51
CA LEU A 203 -21.56 6.26 5.04
C LEU A 203 -22.27 7.26 5.97
N ARG A 204 -23.40 6.87 6.59
CA ARG A 204 -24.11 7.70 7.58
C ARG A 204 -23.31 7.87 8.87
N GLN A 205 -22.51 6.87 9.26
CA GLN A 205 -21.60 6.93 10.40
C GLN A 205 -20.35 7.77 10.13
N GLY A 206 -20.20 8.32 8.92
CA GLY A 206 -19.07 9.15 8.56
C GLY A 206 -17.89 8.38 7.96
N GLU A 207 -17.99 7.07 7.81
CA GLU A 207 -16.90 6.22 7.33
C GLU A 207 -16.36 6.70 5.97
N ASP A 208 -15.04 6.65 5.81
CA ASP A 208 -14.35 6.97 4.57
C ASP A 208 -13.21 5.97 4.33
N TRP A 209 -13.41 5.10 3.35
CA TRP A 209 -12.44 4.05 3.00
C TRP A 209 -11.30 4.53 2.09
N ARG A 210 -11.37 5.76 1.56
CA ARG A 210 -10.37 6.27 0.61
C ARG A 210 -8.95 6.29 1.20
N PRO A 211 -8.71 6.79 2.43
CA PRO A 211 -7.39 6.75 3.06
C PRO A 211 -6.85 5.33 3.18
N ARG A 212 -7.66 4.42 3.73
CA ARG A 212 -7.32 3.00 3.92
C ARG A 212 -6.96 2.29 2.61
N LEU A 213 -7.78 2.46 1.56
CA LEU A 213 -7.51 1.85 0.24
C LEU A 213 -6.24 2.41 -0.40
N TRP A 214 -6.02 3.72 -0.29
CA TRP A 214 -4.78 4.33 -0.77
C TRP A 214 -3.56 3.80 -0.02
N ARG A 215 -3.61 3.72 1.32
CA ARG A 215 -2.53 3.16 2.15
C ARG A 215 -2.24 1.71 1.78
N GLY A 216 -3.29 0.87 1.66
CA GLY A 216 -3.14 -0.52 1.24
C GLY A 216 -2.43 -0.65 -0.10
N ARG A 217 -2.83 0.14 -1.10
CA ARG A 217 -2.17 0.17 -2.42
C ARG A 217 -0.72 0.62 -2.31
N ARG A 218 -0.45 1.69 -1.54
CA ARG A 218 0.89 2.26 -1.39
C ARG A 218 1.84 1.33 -0.65
N VAL A 219 1.39 0.71 0.44
CA VAL A 219 2.15 -0.30 1.19
C VAL A 219 2.46 -1.49 0.27
N GLY A 220 1.46 -2.03 -0.42
CA GLY A 220 1.68 -3.15 -1.34
C GLY A 220 2.66 -2.82 -2.46
N GLN A 221 2.67 -1.58 -2.96
CA GLN A 221 3.66 -1.11 -3.92
C GLN A 221 5.07 -1.08 -3.31
N LEU A 222 5.24 -0.44 -2.15
CA LEU A 222 6.54 -0.30 -1.51
C LEU A 222 7.13 -1.66 -1.14
N LEU A 223 6.31 -2.60 -0.67
CA LEU A 223 6.74 -3.98 -0.38
C LEU A 223 7.25 -4.72 -1.62
N ARG A 224 6.69 -4.46 -2.82
CA ARG A 224 7.21 -5.04 -4.08
C ARG A 224 8.56 -4.45 -4.50
N ASP A 225 8.82 -3.21 -4.09
CA ASP A 225 10.07 -2.49 -4.38
C ASP A 225 11.16 -2.77 -3.32
N SER A 226 10.79 -3.23 -2.12
CA SER A 226 11.73 -3.61 -1.06
C SER A 226 12.53 -4.86 -1.44
N ALA A 227 13.85 -4.80 -1.27
CA ALA A 227 14.76 -5.91 -1.52
C ALA A 227 15.18 -6.60 -0.21
N ASP A 228 15.24 -5.84 0.89
CA ASP A 228 15.65 -6.34 2.20
C ASP A 228 14.45 -6.54 3.15
N PRO A 229 14.45 -7.56 4.02
CA PRO A 229 13.40 -7.72 5.03
C PRO A 229 13.29 -6.54 5.99
N TRP A 230 14.38 -5.83 6.31
CA TRP A 230 14.29 -4.63 7.15
C TRP A 230 13.61 -3.48 6.42
N GLU A 231 13.80 -3.33 5.11
CA GLU A 231 13.03 -2.37 4.31
C GLU A 231 11.54 -2.73 4.34
N SER A 232 11.21 -4.02 4.21
CA SER A 232 9.82 -4.49 4.27
C SER A 232 9.17 -4.19 5.63
N ALA A 233 9.89 -4.43 6.72
CA ALA A 233 9.44 -4.06 8.07
C ALA A 233 9.27 -2.53 8.20
N ALA A 234 10.19 -1.74 7.65
CA ALA A 234 10.10 -0.28 7.66
C ALA A 234 8.89 0.25 6.88
N VAL A 235 8.44 -0.44 5.83
CA VAL A 235 7.19 -0.10 5.12
C VAL A 235 5.98 -0.24 6.04
N TYR A 236 5.86 -1.35 6.77
CA TYR A 236 4.75 -1.54 7.72
C TYR A 236 4.82 -0.54 8.88
N ALA A 237 6.02 -0.31 9.43
CA ALA A 237 6.21 0.67 10.51
C ALA A 237 5.84 2.11 10.07
N ALA A 238 6.04 2.47 8.80
CA ALA A 238 5.80 3.84 8.33
C ALA A 238 4.35 4.30 8.46
N VAL A 239 3.38 3.39 8.38
CA VAL A 239 1.94 3.68 8.47
C VAL A 239 1.38 3.55 9.88
N LEU A 240 2.10 2.96 10.84
CA LEU A 240 1.65 2.87 12.23
C LEU A 240 1.88 4.20 12.96
N ASP A 241 1.00 4.56 13.88
CA ASP A 241 1.25 5.65 14.81
C ASP A 241 2.42 5.29 15.77
N GLU A 242 2.99 6.30 16.40
CA GLU A 242 4.20 6.15 17.21
C GLU A 242 3.97 5.29 18.46
N TRP A 243 2.78 5.38 19.07
CA TRP A 243 2.45 4.58 20.25
C TRP A 243 2.36 3.10 19.88
N THR A 244 1.58 2.78 18.85
CA THR A 244 1.46 1.42 18.33
C THR A 244 2.81 0.85 17.89
N LEU A 245 3.67 1.67 17.27
CA LEU A 245 4.99 1.22 16.84
C LEU A 245 5.90 0.85 18.03
N ARG A 246 5.91 1.64 19.10
CA ARG A 246 6.68 1.33 20.32
C ARG A 246 6.19 0.09 21.03
N GLU A 247 4.87 -0.10 21.06
CA GLU A 247 4.27 -1.32 21.62
C GLU A 247 4.64 -2.55 20.79
N ALA A 248 4.62 -2.44 19.45
CA ALA A 248 4.95 -3.55 18.55
C ALA A 248 6.45 -3.86 18.47
N VAL A 249 7.32 -2.86 18.70
CA VAL A 249 8.78 -2.98 18.63
C VAL A 249 9.40 -2.39 19.89
N PRO A 250 9.52 -3.17 20.98
CA PRO A 250 10.07 -2.68 22.25
C PRO A 250 11.56 -2.35 22.20
N ASP A 251 12.32 -3.00 21.32
CA ASP A 251 13.75 -2.76 21.12
C ASP A 251 14.00 -1.39 20.44
N GLU A 252 14.80 -0.55 21.10
CA GLU A 252 15.14 0.79 20.59
C GLU A 252 16.04 0.75 19.34
N ASP A 253 16.95 -0.22 19.25
CA ASP A 253 17.90 -0.33 18.14
C ASP A 253 17.16 -0.73 16.87
N GLU A 254 16.20 -1.65 16.99
CA GLU A 254 15.31 -2.00 15.89
C GLU A 254 14.47 -0.80 15.45
N ARG A 255 13.90 -0.03 16.39
CA ARG A 255 13.15 1.19 16.04
C ARG A 255 14.03 2.21 15.33
N ARG A 256 15.27 2.43 15.79
CA ARG A 256 16.23 3.34 15.13
C ARG A 256 16.55 2.86 13.71
N ARG A 257 16.73 1.56 13.51
CA ARG A 257 16.95 0.96 12.19
C ARG A 257 15.74 1.12 11.27
N LEU A 258 14.53 0.88 11.76
CA LEU A 258 13.29 1.08 11.01
C LEU A 258 13.10 2.57 10.62
N ALA A 259 13.45 3.50 11.52
CA ALA A 259 13.40 4.92 11.24
C ALA A 259 14.37 5.33 10.12
N ALA A 260 15.58 4.77 10.11
CA ALA A 260 16.58 5.02 9.06
C ALA A 260 16.15 4.49 7.68
N LEU A 261 15.40 3.38 7.64
CA LEU A 261 14.90 2.75 6.42
C LEU A 261 13.50 3.23 6.01
N ARG A 262 12.93 4.21 6.73
CA ARG A 262 11.53 4.61 6.56
C ARG A 262 11.27 5.13 5.14
N PRO A 263 10.35 4.50 4.38
CA PRO A 263 10.05 4.93 3.03
C PRO A 263 9.26 6.25 3.00
N VAL A 264 9.38 6.95 1.87
CA VAL A 264 8.54 8.12 1.56
C VAL A 264 7.17 7.64 1.07
N LEU A 265 6.16 7.74 1.93
CA LEU A 265 4.78 7.31 1.61
C LEU A 265 4.10 8.24 0.59
N ALA A 266 4.24 9.56 0.77
CA ALA A 266 3.74 10.58 -0.14
C ALA A 266 4.78 11.72 -0.27
N PRO A 267 4.74 12.54 -1.33
CA PRO A 267 5.61 13.71 -1.45
C PRO A 267 5.54 14.57 -0.20
N ARG A 268 6.70 15.07 0.25
CA ARG A 268 6.73 15.95 1.43
C ARG A 268 5.92 17.21 1.13
N PRO A 269 5.01 17.61 2.04
CA PRO A 269 4.25 18.84 1.91
C PRO A 269 5.21 20.03 1.98
N VAL A 270 4.95 21.06 1.19
CA VAL A 270 5.79 22.26 1.11
C VAL A 270 5.61 23.22 2.29
N SER A 271 4.67 22.96 3.21
CA SER A 271 4.45 23.76 4.41
C SER A 271 3.87 22.93 5.56
N ALA A 272 4.03 23.42 6.80
CA ALA A 272 3.50 22.76 8.01
C ALA A 272 1.95 22.64 7.99
N VAL A 273 1.27 23.65 7.45
CA VAL A 273 -0.20 23.63 7.29
C VAL A 273 -0.63 22.52 6.33
N LEU A 274 0.06 22.36 5.20
CA LEU A 274 -0.19 21.27 4.27
C LEU A 274 0.22 19.91 4.87
N ALA A 275 1.18 19.90 5.80
CA ALA A 275 1.56 18.69 6.52
C ALA A 275 0.44 18.17 7.43
N GLY A 276 -0.30 19.06 8.10
CA GLY A 276 -1.50 18.68 8.85
C GLY A 276 -2.55 17.99 7.97
N CYS A 277 -2.83 18.54 6.78
CA CYS A 277 -3.77 17.95 5.83
C CYS A 277 -3.32 16.59 5.27
N CYS A 278 -2.00 16.36 5.21
CA CYS A 278 -1.42 15.10 4.74
C CYS A 278 -1.26 14.07 5.86
N HIS A 279 -1.29 14.46 7.15
CA HIS A 279 -1.04 13.52 8.24
C HIS A 279 -2.11 12.42 8.31
N ASP A 280 -3.37 12.82 8.12
CA ASP A 280 -4.56 11.98 8.20
C ASP A 280 -4.50 10.77 7.24
N PRO A 281 -4.29 10.93 5.92
CA PRO A 281 -4.23 9.78 5.02
C PRO A 281 -2.99 8.89 5.22
N LEU A 282 -1.94 9.33 5.92
CA LEU A 282 -0.67 8.59 5.99
C LEU A 282 -0.63 7.52 7.08
N LYS A 283 -1.44 7.65 8.12
CA LYS A 283 -1.43 6.75 9.28
C LYS A 283 -2.62 5.80 9.26
N ALA A 284 -2.40 4.57 9.68
CA ALA A 284 -3.46 3.59 9.83
C ALA A 284 -4.45 4.05 10.89
N GLU A 285 -5.74 3.88 10.60
CA GLU A 285 -6.83 4.33 11.46
C GLU A 285 -7.77 3.17 11.78
N GLY A 286 -8.30 3.17 12.99
CA GLY A 286 -9.21 2.12 13.45
C GLY A 286 -8.49 0.81 13.80
N GLY A 287 -9.11 0.03 14.69
CA GLY A 287 -8.46 -1.14 15.26
C GLY A 287 -8.17 -2.26 14.24
N GLU A 288 -8.98 -2.40 13.19
CA GLU A 288 -8.78 -3.48 12.21
C GLU A 288 -7.61 -3.21 11.26
N GLU A 289 -7.50 -2.00 10.71
CA GLU A 289 -6.38 -1.61 9.83
C GLU A 289 -5.05 -1.64 10.61
N THR A 290 -5.03 -1.08 11.82
CA THR A 290 -3.85 -1.08 12.68
C THR A 290 -3.40 -2.50 13.02
N ARG A 291 -4.32 -3.42 13.38
CA ARG A 291 -3.99 -4.83 13.64
C ARG A 291 -3.38 -5.51 12.40
N TRP A 292 -3.93 -5.27 11.22
CA TRP A 292 -3.40 -5.83 9.98
C TRP A 292 -1.94 -5.40 9.74
N TYR A 293 -1.63 -4.11 9.89
CA TYR A 293 -0.26 -3.62 9.70
C TYR A 293 0.69 -4.06 10.82
N ARG A 294 0.24 -4.18 12.07
CA ARG A 294 1.03 -4.76 13.18
C ARG A 294 1.41 -6.21 12.90
N LEU A 295 0.47 -7.02 12.39
CA LEU A 295 0.75 -8.41 12.02
C LEU A 295 1.81 -8.48 10.90
N GLY A 296 1.65 -7.66 9.85
CA GLY A 296 2.64 -7.56 8.77
C GLY A 296 4.03 -7.15 9.26
N LEU A 297 4.10 -6.15 10.17
CA LEU A 297 5.34 -5.72 10.80
C LEU A 297 6.01 -6.86 11.57
N THR A 298 5.24 -7.60 12.38
CA THR A 298 5.75 -8.72 13.18
C THR A 298 6.38 -9.78 12.28
N MET A 299 5.65 -10.23 11.25
CA MET A 299 6.16 -11.23 10.30
C MET A 299 7.41 -10.76 9.55
N ALA A 300 7.46 -9.47 9.17
CA ALA A 300 8.60 -8.89 8.49
C ALA A 300 9.84 -8.81 9.41
N LEU A 301 9.65 -8.43 10.69
CA LEU A 301 10.72 -8.41 11.69
C LEU A 301 11.26 -9.80 11.99
N ASP A 302 10.40 -10.79 12.15
CA ASP A 302 10.84 -12.18 12.36
C ASP A 302 11.73 -12.66 11.20
N THR A 303 11.32 -12.34 9.97
CA THR A 303 12.13 -12.63 8.77
C THR A 303 13.46 -11.86 8.78
N ALA A 304 13.43 -10.60 9.22
CA ALA A 304 14.59 -9.71 9.25
C ALA A 304 15.62 -10.07 10.32
N ARG A 305 15.16 -10.60 11.47
CA ARG A 305 16.01 -11.12 12.56
C ARG A 305 16.65 -12.46 12.19
N CYS A 306 15.91 -13.33 11.48
CA CYS A 306 16.43 -14.61 11.00
C CYS A 306 17.52 -14.48 9.92
N ARG A 307 17.63 -13.32 9.26
CA ARG A 307 18.71 -13.04 8.30
C ARG A 307 19.78 -12.19 8.98
N PRO A 308 20.99 -12.72 9.26
CA PRO A 308 22.06 -11.91 9.81
C PRO A 308 22.38 -10.75 8.86
N ALA A 309 22.61 -9.57 9.44
CA ALA A 309 23.07 -8.38 8.72
C ALA A 309 24.44 -8.68 8.07
N GLY A 310 24.44 -9.16 6.83
CA GLY A 310 25.69 -9.50 6.14
C GLY A 310 25.60 -10.39 4.90
N SER A 311 24.48 -11.05 4.63
CA SER A 311 24.41 -12.01 3.51
C SER A 311 24.41 -11.39 2.11
N ALA A 312 24.20 -10.07 1.98
CA ALA A 312 24.36 -9.35 0.71
C ALA A 312 25.78 -8.78 0.48
N HIS A 313 26.62 -8.66 1.53
CA HIS A 313 27.93 -8.04 1.43
C HIS A 313 29.11 -9.03 1.37
N ARG A 314 28.87 -10.33 1.60
CA ARG A 314 29.90 -11.38 1.56
C ARG A 314 29.89 -12.25 0.29
N ARG A 315 29.54 -11.69 -0.88
CA ARG A 315 29.72 -12.38 -2.18
C ARG A 315 30.70 -11.68 -3.14
N LEU A 316 31.30 -10.55 -2.75
CA LEU A 316 32.24 -9.79 -3.60
C LEU A 316 33.71 -9.82 -3.13
N ARG A 317 34.06 -10.62 -2.11
CA ARG A 317 35.45 -10.74 -1.62
C ARG A 317 36.11 -12.11 -1.82
N ALA A 318 35.50 -13.00 -2.61
CA ALA A 318 36.08 -14.32 -2.93
C ALA A 318 36.62 -14.42 -4.37
N GLY A 319 37.08 -13.30 -4.93
CA GLY A 319 37.79 -13.24 -6.21
C GLY A 319 39.23 -12.76 -6.04
N ARG A 320 40.00 -13.40 -5.16
CA ARG A 320 41.45 -13.18 -5.10
C ARG A 320 42.08 -14.04 -6.20
N ARG A 321 42.54 -13.41 -7.28
CA ARG A 321 43.38 -14.07 -8.30
C ARG A 321 44.75 -14.40 -7.68
N PRO A 322 45.35 -15.57 -7.96
CA PRO A 322 46.77 -15.79 -7.72
C PRO A 322 47.58 -15.03 -8.79
N SER A 323 48.67 -14.40 -8.36
CA SER A 323 49.67 -13.77 -9.23
C SER A 323 50.55 -14.85 -9.87
N PRO A 324 51.02 -14.68 -11.12
CA PRO A 324 52.32 -15.22 -11.52
C PRO A 324 53.45 -14.39 -10.90
#